data_AF-A0A0F9RRG6-F1
#
_entry.id   AF-A0A0F9RRG6-F1
#
_cell.length_a   1.000
_cell.length_b   1.000
_cell.length_c   1.000
_cell.angle_alpha   90.00
_cell.angle_beta   90.00
_cell.angle_gamma   90.00
#
_symmetry.space_group_name_H-M   'P 1'
#
loop_
_entity.id
_entity.type
_entity.pdbx_description
1 polymer ?
#
loop_
_entity_poly.entity_id
_entity_poly.type
_entity_poly.pdbx_seq_one_letter_code
_entity_poly.pdbx_strand_id
1 'polypeptide(L)'
;MAQTIDNLLAEIRRKRELAGDIRPTDLSDLLTRLTIGGTRQEDTGGFSLEDLLGLGFGDGGGGGGGRGGGGAAFGGTRAGAELGQLQLLEQLGLEQGFEAGESALDRALRLTLLGKEQGFEAGESGLDRALRQALLATEQKFTGEQSLLGREFEAAESEKGREFTRAQELAKRKDERLRIFSEMRGTDPVRAVLFAMGIGGEGGVGGRFEDLPPIEGARTLGTQTEAGLEALLGGKIRIGQGGVTGLQSPVKAAAAFSAGQGVRGGVGALKDARTLLTSAFGVGAEKGKGRPGMSRDEILRQIKSVTPAGVI
;
A
#
# COMPACT_ATOMS: atom_id res chain seq x y z
N MET A 1 19.57 -11.89 25.66
CA MET A 1 18.97 -13.06 24.99
C MET A 1 18.64 -12.66 23.57
N ALA A 2 19.34 -13.22 22.58
CA ALA A 2 19.09 -12.90 21.17
C ALA A 2 17.73 -13.49 20.76
N GLN A 3 16.81 -12.64 20.33
CA GLN A 3 15.57 -13.13 19.71
C GLN A 3 15.96 -13.81 18.40
N THR A 4 15.66 -15.10 18.31
CA THR A 4 15.80 -15.87 17.07
C THR A 4 14.89 -15.26 16.00
N ILE A 5 15.35 -15.29 14.75
CA ILE A 5 14.64 -14.75 13.58
C ILE A 5 13.19 -15.30 13.52
N ASP A 6 13.00 -16.55 13.94
CA ASP A 6 11.69 -17.21 14.01
C ASP A 6 10.70 -16.51 14.94
N ASN A 7 11.17 -16.00 16.09
CA ASN A 7 10.30 -15.29 17.04
C ASN A 7 9.90 -13.91 16.49
N LEU A 8 10.80 -13.25 15.74
CA LEU A 8 10.51 -11.96 15.11
C LEU A 8 9.48 -12.12 13.98
N LEU A 9 9.59 -13.19 13.18
CA LEU A 9 8.63 -13.52 12.12
C LEU A 9 7.25 -13.88 12.69
N ALA A 10 7.20 -14.63 13.80
CA ALA A 10 5.95 -14.96 14.48
C ALA A 10 5.24 -13.71 15.04
N GLU A 11 6.00 -12.75 15.58
CA GLU A 11 5.44 -11.50 16.11
C GLU A 11 4.91 -10.58 15.00
N ILE A 12 5.64 -10.48 13.87
CA ILE A 12 5.18 -9.72 12.69
C ILE A 12 3.89 -10.33 12.12
N ARG A 13 3.78 -11.66 12.07
CA ARG A 13 2.57 -12.35 11.62
C ARG A 13 1.38 -12.04 12.53
N ARG A 14 1.52 -12.14 13.85
CA ARG A 14 0.46 -11.78 14.81
C ARG A 14 0.04 -10.32 14.70
N LYS A 15 0.98 -9.39 14.52
CA LYS A 15 0.66 -7.96 14.33
C LYS A 15 -0.13 -7.71 13.05
N ARG A 16 0.17 -8.43 11.97
CA ARG A 16 -0.59 -8.35 10.70
C ARG A 16 -1.97 -9.01 10.78
N GLU A 17 -2.11 -10.11 11.52
CA GLU A 17 -3.41 -10.75 11.79
C GLU A 17 -4.32 -9.84 12.65
N LEU A 18 -3.77 -9.18 13.67
CA LEU A 18 -4.49 -8.19 14.50
C LEU A 18 -4.88 -6.93 13.72
N ALA A 19 -4.10 -6.54 12.72
CA ALA A 19 -4.39 -5.39 11.87
C ALA A 19 -5.45 -5.68 10.78
N GLY A 20 -5.88 -6.93 10.62
CA GLY A 20 -6.87 -7.32 9.61
C GLY A 20 -6.33 -7.30 8.16
N ASP A 21 -5.02 -7.12 7.97
CA ASP A 21 -4.36 -7.01 6.67
C ASP A 21 -4.17 -8.36 5.96
N ILE A 22 -4.27 -9.46 6.71
CA ILE A 22 -4.24 -10.80 6.14
C ILE A 22 -5.65 -11.35 6.26
N ARG A 23 -6.47 -11.14 5.22
CA ARG A 23 -7.57 -12.08 4.97
C ARG A 23 -6.88 -13.39 4.62
N PRO A 24 -7.15 -14.51 5.33
CA PRO A 24 -6.78 -15.79 4.79
C PRO A 24 -7.53 -15.88 3.46
N THR A 25 -6.82 -15.67 2.35
CA THR A 25 -7.24 -16.16 1.06
C THR A 25 -7.27 -17.66 1.24
N ASP A 26 -8.45 -18.12 1.64
CA ASP A 26 -8.76 -19.50 1.87
C ASP A 26 -8.42 -20.22 0.56
N LEU A 27 -7.46 -21.14 0.61
CA LEU A 27 -7.21 -22.06 -0.51
C LEU A 27 -8.51 -22.76 -0.91
N SER A 28 -9.46 -22.86 0.03
CA SER A 28 -10.85 -23.26 -0.16
C SER A 28 -11.62 -22.39 -1.17
N ASP A 29 -11.39 -21.07 -1.21
CA ASP A 29 -12.09 -20.14 -2.12
C ASP A 29 -11.51 -20.20 -3.55
N LEU A 30 -10.19 -20.43 -3.66
CA LEU A 30 -9.54 -20.73 -4.94
C LEU A 30 -9.94 -22.11 -5.47
N LEU A 31 -10.06 -23.12 -4.61
CA LEU A 31 -10.56 -24.44 -5.00
C LEU A 31 -12.05 -24.42 -5.33
N THR A 32 -12.86 -23.61 -4.64
CA THR A 32 -14.29 -23.46 -4.97
C THR A 32 -14.48 -22.76 -6.32
N ARG A 33 -13.62 -21.79 -6.67
CA ARG A 33 -13.62 -21.16 -8.00
C ARG A 33 -13.04 -22.05 -9.11
N LEU A 34 -12.12 -22.96 -8.79
CA LEU A 34 -11.57 -23.90 -9.76
C LEU A 34 -12.48 -25.14 -9.98
N THR A 35 -13.27 -25.51 -8.97
CA THR A 35 -14.19 -26.67 -9.02
C THR A 35 -15.58 -26.27 -9.54
N ILE A 36 -15.96 -25.00 -9.45
CA ILE A 36 -17.16 -24.44 -10.13
C ILE A 36 -16.75 -23.92 -11.52
N GLY A 37 -16.03 -24.75 -12.26
CA GLY A 37 -16.00 -24.71 -13.71
C GLY A 37 -17.34 -25.24 -14.21
N GLY A 38 -18.35 -24.37 -14.16
CA GLY A 38 -19.68 -24.66 -14.67
C GLY A 38 -19.57 -25.10 -16.12
N THR A 39 -19.79 -26.40 -16.34
CA THR A 39 -20.30 -26.92 -17.60
C THR A 39 -21.60 -26.20 -17.88
N ARG A 40 -21.51 -25.09 -18.62
CA ARG A 40 -22.65 -24.49 -19.30
C ARG A 40 -23.02 -25.48 -20.40
N GLN A 41 -23.77 -26.49 -19.98
CA GLN A 41 -24.52 -27.38 -20.84
C GLN A 41 -25.58 -26.51 -21.49
N GLU A 42 -25.19 -25.88 -22.60
CA GLU A 42 -26.15 -25.29 -23.51
C GLU A 42 -27.05 -26.43 -23.99
N ASP A 43 -28.34 -26.26 -23.73
CA ASP A 43 -29.46 -26.92 -24.38
C ASP A 43 -29.27 -26.86 -25.90
N THR A 44 -28.48 -27.78 -26.44
CA THR A 44 -28.64 -28.20 -27.82
C THR A 44 -29.73 -29.24 -27.78
N GLY A 45 -30.91 -28.80 -28.22
CA GLY A 45 -32.14 -29.59 -28.28
C GLY A 45 -31.85 -31.02 -28.71
N GLY A 46 -32.31 -31.95 -27.88
CA GLY A 46 -32.14 -33.37 -28.09
C GLY A 46 -32.69 -33.77 -29.45
N PHE A 47 -31.81 -34.24 -30.33
CA PHE A 47 -32.17 -35.29 -31.27
C PHE A 47 -32.16 -36.58 -30.46
N SER A 48 -33.29 -36.86 -29.83
CA SER A 48 -33.55 -38.15 -29.20
C SER A 48 -33.42 -39.23 -30.27
N LEU A 49 -32.78 -40.36 -29.95
CA LEU A 49 -32.67 -41.50 -30.87
C LEU A 49 -34.06 -42.06 -31.22
N GLU A 50 -35.05 -41.74 -30.37
CA GLU A 50 -36.48 -41.99 -30.56
C GLU A 50 -37.10 -41.20 -31.73
N ASP A 51 -36.62 -40.01 -32.10
CA ASP A 51 -37.12 -39.26 -33.26
C ASP A 51 -36.62 -39.81 -34.62
N LEU A 52 -35.47 -40.50 -34.63
CA LEU A 52 -34.93 -41.13 -35.85
C LEU A 52 -35.55 -42.51 -36.14
N LEU A 53 -36.22 -43.12 -35.14
CA LEU A 53 -36.90 -44.42 -35.26
C LEU A 53 -38.43 -44.29 -35.38
N GLY A 54 -38.96 -43.06 -35.44
CA GLY A 54 -40.38 -42.75 -35.62
C GLY A 54 -40.92 -42.83 -37.06
N LEU A 55 -40.12 -43.28 -38.03
CA LEU A 55 -40.62 -43.66 -39.36
C LEU A 55 -41.28 -45.03 -39.27
N GLY A 56 -42.53 -45.01 -38.81
CA GLY A 56 -43.41 -46.16 -38.74
C GLY A 56 -43.49 -46.89 -40.08
N PHE A 57 -42.95 -48.11 -40.11
CA PHE A 57 -43.47 -49.15 -40.97
C PHE A 57 -44.88 -49.46 -40.46
N GLY A 58 -45.85 -48.79 -41.09
CA GLY A 58 -47.27 -49.07 -40.89
C GLY A 58 -47.52 -50.55 -41.14
N ASP A 59 -47.77 -51.24 -40.04
CA ASP A 59 -48.43 -52.54 -39.95
C ASP A 59 -49.82 -52.42 -40.60
N GLY A 60 -49.87 -52.68 -41.91
CA GLY A 60 -51.08 -52.81 -42.70
C GLY A 60 -51.55 -54.26 -42.70
N GLY A 61 -51.97 -54.75 -41.54
CA GLY A 61 -52.69 -56.01 -41.41
C GLY A 61 -54.11 -55.93 -41.96
N GLY A 62 -54.55 -57.03 -42.61
CA GLY A 62 -55.94 -57.33 -42.92
C GLY A 62 -56.26 -57.32 -44.41
N GLY A 63 -56.81 -58.37 -45.03
CA GLY A 63 -57.39 -59.59 -44.50
C GLY A 63 -58.34 -60.17 -45.56
N GLY A 64 -58.46 -61.49 -45.61
CA GLY A 64 -59.54 -62.22 -46.31
C GLY A 64 -59.46 -62.20 -47.85
N GLY A 65 -59.63 -63.27 -48.58
CA GLY A 65 -60.09 -64.61 -48.25
C GLY A 65 -60.65 -65.21 -49.52
N GLY A 66 -60.40 -66.51 -49.72
CA GLY A 66 -61.37 -67.39 -50.36
C GLY A 66 -61.28 -67.59 -51.88
N ARG A 67 -61.20 -68.90 -52.19
CA ARG A 67 -61.76 -69.60 -53.37
C ARG A 67 -61.01 -69.32 -54.68
N GLY A 68 -60.39 -70.32 -55.31
CA GLY A 68 -60.98 -71.59 -55.70
C GLY A 68 -61.23 -71.54 -57.21
N GLY A 69 -60.49 -72.36 -57.97
CA GLY A 69 -60.53 -72.44 -59.44
C GLY A 69 -59.11 -72.36 -59.98
N GLY A 70 -58.46 -73.44 -60.40
CA GLY A 70 -58.98 -74.33 -61.45
C GLY A 70 -58.99 -73.60 -62.79
N GLY A 71 -57.90 -72.91 -63.13
CA GLY A 71 -57.76 -72.13 -64.37
C GLY A 71 -56.42 -72.43 -65.02
N ALA A 72 -56.48 -72.86 -66.28
CA ALA A 72 -55.40 -73.37 -67.09
C ALA A 72 -54.12 -72.52 -67.07
N ALA A 73 -52.98 -73.19 -67.17
CA ALA A 73 -51.67 -72.59 -67.36
C ALA A 73 -51.66 -71.61 -68.55
N PHE A 74 -51.75 -70.31 -68.26
CA PHE A 74 -51.64 -69.22 -69.22
C PHE A 74 -50.20 -68.98 -69.72
N GLY A 75 -49.22 -69.75 -69.23
CA GLY A 75 -47.81 -69.65 -69.61
C GLY A 75 -47.49 -70.02 -71.06
N GLY A 76 -48.45 -70.53 -71.83
CA GLY A 76 -48.27 -70.91 -73.24
C GLY A 76 -48.93 -69.99 -74.28
N THR A 77 -49.58 -68.89 -73.86
CA THR A 77 -50.28 -67.97 -74.78
C THR A 77 -49.51 -66.66 -74.96
N ARG A 78 -49.56 -66.09 -76.16
CA ARG A 78 -48.84 -64.84 -76.52
C ARG A 78 -49.08 -63.69 -75.53
N ALA A 79 -50.31 -63.58 -75.01
CA ALA A 79 -50.68 -62.56 -74.01
C ALA A 79 -50.04 -62.79 -72.62
N GLY A 80 -49.82 -64.04 -72.20
CA GLY A 80 -49.11 -64.36 -70.96
C GLY A 80 -47.61 -64.09 -71.04
N ALA A 81 -47.02 -64.30 -72.22
CA ALA A 81 -45.62 -63.94 -72.50
C ALA A 81 -45.41 -62.41 -72.52
N GLU A 82 -46.36 -61.65 -73.07
CA GLU A 82 -46.33 -60.18 -73.08
C GLU A 82 -46.50 -59.59 -71.67
N LEU A 83 -47.41 -60.13 -70.85
CA LEU A 83 -47.55 -59.74 -69.44
C LEU A 83 -46.32 -60.10 -68.60
N GLY A 84 -45.73 -61.28 -68.81
CA GLY A 84 -44.49 -61.68 -68.17
C GLY A 84 -43.32 -60.77 -68.54
N GLN A 85 -43.23 -60.32 -69.81
CA GLN A 85 -42.23 -59.35 -70.25
C GLN A 85 -42.43 -57.96 -69.62
N LEU A 86 -43.68 -57.48 -69.54
CA LEU A 86 -43.98 -56.21 -68.86
C LEU A 86 -43.63 -56.26 -67.38
N GLN A 87 -43.94 -57.36 -66.70
CA GLN A 87 -43.61 -57.54 -65.28
C GLN A 87 -42.09 -57.61 -65.04
N LEU A 88 -41.33 -58.18 -65.98
CA LEU A 88 -39.86 -58.25 -65.92
C LEU A 88 -39.22 -56.87 -66.19
N LEU A 89 -39.79 -56.09 -67.12
CA LEU A 89 -39.41 -54.69 -67.35
C LEU A 89 -39.72 -53.80 -66.14
N GLU A 90 -40.85 -54.02 -65.47
CA GLU A 90 -41.21 -53.31 -64.24
C GLU A 90 -40.28 -53.68 -63.08
N GLN A 91 -39.93 -54.96 -62.92
CA GLN A 91 -38.92 -55.39 -61.95
C GLN A 91 -37.55 -54.79 -62.24
N LEU A 92 -37.09 -54.79 -63.50
CA LEU A 92 -35.83 -54.15 -63.89
C LEU A 92 -35.85 -52.63 -63.65
N GLY A 93 -36.99 -51.98 -63.88
CA GLY A 93 -37.17 -50.55 -63.60
C GLY A 93 -37.13 -50.24 -62.10
N LEU A 94 -37.70 -51.11 -61.26
CA LEU A 94 -37.64 -51.00 -59.80
C LEU A 94 -36.23 -51.27 -59.28
N GLU A 95 -35.53 -52.27 -59.80
CA GLU A 95 -34.13 -52.57 -59.47
C GLU A 95 -33.22 -51.40 -59.84
N GLN A 96 -33.34 -50.86 -61.06
CA GLN A 96 -32.59 -49.68 -61.49
C GLN A 96 -32.93 -48.43 -60.64
N GLY A 97 -34.19 -48.26 -60.26
CA GLY A 97 -34.63 -47.18 -59.38
C GLY A 97 -34.05 -47.32 -57.96
N PHE A 98 -33.97 -48.54 -57.45
CA PHE A 98 -33.40 -48.84 -56.14
C PHE A 98 -31.88 -48.62 -56.12
N GLU A 99 -31.15 -49.14 -57.11
CA GLU A 99 -29.70 -48.92 -57.26
C GLU A 99 -29.35 -47.42 -57.42
N ALA A 100 -30.17 -46.68 -58.18
CA ALA A 100 -30.04 -45.24 -58.30
C ALA A 100 -30.30 -44.50 -56.98
N GLY A 101 -31.29 -44.97 -56.21
CA GLY A 101 -31.61 -44.48 -54.87
C GLY A 101 -30.48 -44.72 -53.87
N GLU A 102 -29.93 -45.94 -53.82
CA GLU A 102 -28.77 -46.27 -52.98
C GLU A 102 -27.54 -45.45 -53.34
N SER A 103 -27.27 -45.29 -54.63
CA SER A 103 -26.18 -44.44 -55.12
C SER A 103 -26.36 -42.97 -54.77
N ALA A 104 -27.60 -42.46 -54.76
CA ALA A 104 -27.90 -41.10 -54.34
C ALA A 104 -27.72 -40.93 -52.82
N LEU A 105 -28.17 -41.90 -52.02
CA LEU A 105 -28.02 -41.90 -50.57
C LEU A 105 -26.55 -41.98 -50.14
N ASP A 106 -25.75 -42.88 -50.73
CA ASP A 106 -24.32 -43.00 -50.46
C ASP A 106 -23.57 -41.69 -50.78
N ARG A 107 -23.88 -41.04 -51.91
CA ARG A 107 -23.33 -39.72 -52.23
C ARG A 107 -23.73 -38.65 -51.20
N ALA A 108 -25.00 -38.63 -50.79
CA ALA A 108 -25.47 -37.66 -49.79
C ALA A 108 -24.79 -37.86 -48.42
N LEU A 109 -24.62 -39.11 -47.99
CA LEU A 109 -23.93 -39.46 -46.75
C LEU A 109 -22.45 -39.05 -46.81
N ARG A 110 -21.75 -39.33 -47.92
CA ARG A 110 -20.34 -38.92 -48.10
C ARG A 110 -20.17 -37.42 -48.04
N LEU A 111 -21.04 -36.65 -48.70
CA LEU A 111 -21.01 -35.19 -48.64
C LEU A 111 -21.29 -34.67 -47.23
N THR A 112 -22.22 -35.30 -46.51
CA THR A 112 -22.54 -34.93 -45.12
C THR A 112 -21.36 -35.19 -44.19
N LEU A 113 -20.69 -36.35 -44.31
CA LEU A 113 -19.50 -36.68 -43.52
C LEU A 113 -18.35 -35.71 -43.81
N LEU A 114 -18.07 -35.46 -45.09
CA LEU A 114 -17.02 -34.52 -45.51
C LEU A 114 -17.31 -33.09 -45.02
N GLY A 115 -18.57 -32.65 -45.04
CA GLY A 115 -18.97 -31.37 -44.47
C GLY A 115 -18.79 -31.29 -42.95
N LYS A 116 -19.08 -32.38 -42.23
CA LYS A 116 -18.85 -32.48 -40.77
C LYS A 116 -17.38 -32.47 -40.42
N GLU A 117 -16.54 -33.20 -41.17
CA GLU A 117 -15.09 -33.21 -40.99
C GLU A 117 -14.49 -31.82 -41.20
N GLN A 118 -14.85 -31.14 -42.30
CA GLN A 118 -14.41 -29.77 -42.55
C GLN A 118 -14.88 -28.79 -41.46
N GLY A 119 -16.12 -28.95 -40.97
CA GLY A 119 -16.64 -28.14 -39.87
C GLY A 119 -15.88 -28.36 -38.56
N PHE A 120 -15.50 -29.60 -38.27
CA PHE A 120 -14.72 -29.96 -37.08
C PHE A 120 -13.30 -29.38 -37.14
N GLU A 121 -12.59 -29.57 -38.26
CA GLU A 121 -11.24 -29.01 -38.47
C GLU A 121 -11.22 -27.47 -38.38
N ALA A 122 -12.24 -26.82 -38.94
CA ALA A 122 -12.40 -25.37 -38.84
C ALA A 122 -12.67 -24.92 -37.40
N GLY A 123 -13.47 -25.69 -36.65
CA GLY A 123 -13.74 -25.49 -35.24
C GLY A 123 -12.49 -25.61 -34.37
N GLU A 124 -11.72 -26.68 -34.54
CA GLU A 124 -10.45 -26.89 -33.82
C GLU A 124 -9.43 -25.78 -34.11
N SER A 125 -9.30 -25.40 -35.38
CA SER A 125 -8.43 -24.28 -35.79
C SER A 125 -8.90 -22.93 -35.22
N GLY A 126 -10.20 -22.76 -34.99
CA GLY A 126 -10.75 -21.60 -34.30
C GLY A 126 -10.40 -21.57 -32.82
N LEU A 127 -10.57 -22.71 -32.13
CA LEU A 127 -10.27 -22.87 -30.71
C LEU A 127 -8.77 -22.72 -30.41
N ASP A 128 -7.90 -23.32 -31.21
CA ASP A 128 -6.44 -23.19 -31.04
C ASP A 128 -5.99 -21.73 -31.18
N ARG A 129 -6.51 -21.00 -32.18
CA ARG A 129 -6.24 -19.56 -32.31
C ARG A 129 -6.74 -18.75 -31.13
N ALA A 130 -7.96 -19.02 -30.66
CA ALA A 130 -8.52 -18.33 -29.50
C ALA A 130 -7.70 -18.60 -28.22
N LEU A 131 -7.28 -19.85 -28.01
CA LEU A 131 -6.45 -20.24 -26.86
C LEU A 131 -5.09 -19.53 -26.89
N ARG A 132 -4.42 -19.50 -28.06
CA ARG A 132 -3.14 -18.79 -28.23
C ARG A 132 -3.27 -17.30 -27.94
N GLN A 133 -4.34 -16.67 -28.41
CA GLN A 133 -4.60 -15.25 -28.13
C GLN A 133 -4.86 -15.00 -26.65
N ALA A 134 -5.64 -15.86 -25.99
CA ALA A 134 -5.91 -15.75 -24.56
C ALA A 134 -4.64 -15.92 -23.72
N LEU A 135 -3.75 -16.85 -24.10
CA LEU A 135 -2.47 -17.07 -23.43
C LEU A 135 -1.57 -15.83 -23.56
N LEU A 136 -1.39 -15.31 -24.78
CA LEU A 136 -0.60 -14.10 -25.02
C LEU A 136 -1.14 -12.88 -24.26
N ALA A 137 -2.46 -12.71 -24.20
CA ALA A 137 -3.08 -11.64 -23.44
C ALA A 137 -2.83 -11.79 -21.92
N THR A 138 -2.80 -13.02 -21.42
CA THR A 138 -2.52 -13.32 -20.01
C THR A 138 -1.06 -13.04 -19.67
N GLU A 139 -0.12 -13.44 -20.53
CA GLU A 139 1.31 -13.14 -20.36
C GLU A 139 1.59 -11.63 -20.36
N GLN A 140 0.97 -10.88 -21.28
CA GLN A 140 1.09 -9.43 -21.31
C GLN A 140 0.53 -8.75 -20.05
N LYS A 141 -0.59 -9.23 -19.53
CA LYS A 141 -1.15 -8.73 -18.27
C LYS A 141 -0.22 -9.03 -17.10
N PHE A 142 0.25 -10.26 -16.98
CA PHE A 142 1.13 -10.68 -15.90
C PHE A 142 2.45 -9.89 -15.90
N THR A 143 3.08 -9.71 -17.07
CA THR A 143 4.30 -8.90 -17.20
C THR A 143 4.06 -7.42 -16.90
N GLY A 144 2.90 -6.89 -17.29
CA GLY A 144 2.47 -5.55 -16.93
C GLY A 144 2.30 -5.37 -15.42
N GLU A 145 1.59 -6.29 -14.77
CA GLU A 145 1.37 -6.30 -13.32
C GLU A 145 2.69 -6.45 -12.54
N GLN A 146 3.58 -7.34 -12.96
CA GLN A 146 4.91 -7.47 -12.34
C GLN A 146 5.73 -6.17 -12.46
N SER A 147 5.66 -5.50 -13.61
CA SER A 147 6.36 -4.23 -13.82
C SER A 147 5.79 -3.11 -12.95
N LEU A 148 4.47 -3.05 -12.78
CA LEU A 148 3.82 -2.08 -11.89
C LEU A 148 4.21 -2.34 -10.43
N LEU A 149 4.10 -3.60 -9.98
CA LEU A 149 4.45 -3.99 -8.62
C LEU A 149 5.94 -3.70 -8.31
N GLY A 150 6.83 -3.93 -9.27
CA GLY A 150 8.25 -3.60 -9.15
C GLY A 150 8.48 -2.09 -8.93
N ARG A 151 7.79 -1.23 -9.70
CA ARG A 151 7.90 0.23 -9.54
C ARG A 151 7.31 0.72 -8.22
N GLU A 152 6.18 0.16 -7.79
CA GLU A 152 5.56 0.50 -6.50
C GLU A 152 6.46 0.11 -5.34
N PHE A 153 7.08 -1.06 -5.41
CA PHE A 153 8.04 -1.52 -4.41
C PHE A 153 9.27 -0.61 -4.33
N GLU A 154 9.87 -0.27 -5.47
CA GLU A 154 11.03 0.63 -5.53
C GLU A 154 10.68 2.03 -5.00
N ALA A 155 9.50 2.55 -5.33
CA ALA A 155 9.03 3.83 -4.81
C ALA A 155 8.86 3.80 -3.29
N ALA A 156 8.25 2.74 -2.76
CA ALA A 156 8.06 2.56 -1.32
C ALA A 156 9.39 2.40 -0.57
N GLU A 157 10.38 1.70 -1.14
CA GLU A 157 11.73 1.61 -0.57
C GLU A 157 12.45 2.96 -0.57
N SER A 158 12.34 3.72 -1.66
CA SER A 158 12.91 5.07 -1.75
C SER A 158 12.31 6.01 -0.70
N GLU A 159 10.98 5.96 -0.51
CA GLU A 159 10.29 6.76 0.50
C GLU A 159 10.72 6.40 1.92
N LYS A 160 10.75 5.11 2.25
CA LYS A 160 11.29 4.63 3.54
C LYS A 160 12.73 5.06 3.76
N GLY A 161 13.56 5.04 2.71
CA GLY A 161 14.93 5.55 2.75
C GLY A 161 14.99 7.03 3.14
N ARG A 162 14.13 7.87 2.54
CA ARG A 162 14.03 9.31 2.84
C ARG A 162 13.47 9.58 4.24
N GLU A 163 12.54 8.77 4.71
CA GLU A 163 12.04 8.86 6.09
C GLU A 163 13.12 8.52 7.11
N PHE A 164 13.88 7.47 6.84
CA PHE A 164 14.99 7.06 7.69
C PHE A 164 16.09 8.11 7.77
N THR A 165 16.47 8.74 6.64
CA THR A 165 17.45 9.83 6.66
C THR A 165 16.94 11.04 7.43
N ARG A 166 15.68 11.45 7.23
CA ARG A 166 15.05 12.53 8.01
C ARG A 166 15.03 12.22 9.51
N ALA A 167 14.71 10.98 9.89
CA ALA A 167 14.71 10.55 11.28
C ALA A 167 16.12 10.59 11.89
N GLN A 168 17.14 10.16 11.16
CA GLN A 168 18.54 10.27 11.61
C GLN A 168 18.99 11.72 11.77
N GLU A 169 18.67 12.60 10.83
CA GLU A 169 19.01 14.01 10.93
C GLU A 169 18.35 14.67 12.14
N LEU A 170 17.08 14.34 12.40
CA LEU A 170 16.36 14.82 13.57
C LEU A 170 17.01 14.31 14.86
N ALA A 171 17.40 13.04 14.93
CA ALA A 171 18.13 12.48 16.07
C ALA A 171 19.48 13.18 16.29
N LYS A 172 20.27 13.36 15.22
CA LYS A 172 21.55 14.10 15.28
C LYS A 172 21.37 15.53 15.79
N ARG A 173 20.34 16.24 15.32
CA ARG A 173 20.04 17.61 15.79
C ARG A 173 19.63 17.62 17.26
N LYS A 174 18.89 16.62 17.74
CA LYS A 174 18.56 16.48 19.17
C LYS A 174 19.81 16.28 20.02
N ASP A 175 20.70 15.39 19.61
CA ASP A 175 21.96 15.12 20.32
C ASP A 175 22.87 16.34 20.32
N GLU A 176 23.00 17.01 19.17
CA GLU A 176 23.76 18.24 19.06
C GLU A 176 23.19 19.34 19.97
N ARG A 177 21.86 19.47 20.02
CA ARG A 177 21.17 20.40 20.92
C ARG A 177 21.49 20.08 22.38
N LEU A 178 21.43 18.82 22.80
CA LEU A 178 21.76 18.41 24.17
C LEU A 178 23.23 18.70 24.53
N ARG A 179 24.16 18.49 23.60
CA ARG A 179 25.58 18.83 23.78
C ARG A 179 25.78 20.32 24.00
N ILE A 180 25.20 21.15 23.12
CA ILE A 180 25.31 22.62 23.19
C ILE A 180 24.64 23.15 24.44
N PHE A 181 23.48 22.60 24.81
CA PHE A 181 22.81 22.93 26.06
C PHE A 181 23.71 22.64 27.27
N SER A 182 24.37 21.48 27.29
CA SER A 182 25.28 21.10 28.39
C SER A 182 26.48 22.05 28.49
N GLU A 183 27.06 22.45 27.34
CA GLU A 183 28.15 23.43 27.29
C GLU A 183 27.70 24.84 27.75
N MET A 184 26.53 25.29 27.28
CA MET A 184 25.97 26.58 27.67
C MET A 184 25.58 26.61 29.15
N ARG A 185 25.12 25.50 29.74
CA ARG A 185 24.73 25.47 31.15
C ARG A 185 25.89 25.86 32.08
N GLY A 186 27.13 25.59 31.71
CA GLY A 186 28.32 25.98 32.48
C GLY A 186 28.82 27.41 32.23
N THR A 187 28.48 28.01 31.10
CA THR A 187 29.04 29.29 30.64
C THR A 187 28.03 30.44 30.61
N ASP A 188 26.79 30.14 30.22
CA ASP A 188 25.68 31.07 30.01
C ASP A 188 24.33 30.40 30.38
N PRO A 189 24.01 30.27 31.68
CA PRO A 189 22.85 29.49 32.14
C PRO A 189 21.50 30.03 31.67
N VAL A 190 21.32 31.35 31.53
CA VAL A 190 20.07 31.96 31.05
C VAL A 190 19.88 31.71 29.55
N ARG A 191 20.94 31.83 28.75
CA ARG A 191 20.89 31.44 27.33
C ARG A 191 20.65 29.94 27.18
N ALA A 192 21.22 29.11 28.05
CA ALA A 192 20.96 27.67 28.08
C ALA A 192 19.47 27.37 28.33
N VAL A 193 18.83 28.06 29.27
CA VAL A 193 17.39 27.94 29.54
C VAL A 193 16.55 28.35 28.33
N LEU A 194 16.82 29.50 27.74
CA LEU A 194 16.08 29.97 26.56
C LEU A 194 16.24 29.00 25.39
N PHE A 195 17.47 28.56 25.13
CA PHE A 195 17.77 27.54 24.13
C PHE A 195 17.07 26.21 24.41
N ALA A 196 17.03 25.76 25.67
CA ALA A 196 16.33 24.55 26.07
C ALA A 196 14.81 24.66 25.88
N MET A 197 14.25 25.86 26.03
CA MET A 197 12.83 26.13 25.75
C MET A 197 12.51 26.27 24.25
N GLY A 198 13.52 26.23 23.37
CA GLY A 198 13.35 26.49 21.94
C GLY A 198 13.14 27.98 21.65
N ILE A 199 13.58 28.84 22.57
CA ILE A 199 13.48 30.28 22.49
C ILE A 199 14.87 30.82 22.16
N GLY A 200 15.06 31.24 20.92
CA GLY A 200 16.23 31.98 20.47
C GLY A 200 15.78 32.86 19.32
N GLY A 201 15.90 34.18 19.46
CA GLY A 201 15.42 35.10 18.42
C GLY A 201 16.07 34.84 17.05
N GLU A 202 15.44 35.37 15.99
CA GLU A 202 15.97 35.35 14.62
C GLU A 202 17.46 35.74 14.61
N GLY A 203 18.32 34.83 14.13
CA GLY A 203 19.77 35.02 14.07
C GLY A 203 20.57 34.58 15.31
N GLY A 204 19.91 34.02 16.33
CA GLY A 204 20.55 33.48 17.53
C GLY A 204 20.88 31.97 17.45
N VAL A 205 21.47 31.45 18.54
CA VAL A 205 21.89 30.04 18.70
C VAL A 205 20.73 29.03 18.50
N GLY A 206 19.48 29.48 18.59
CA GLY A 206 18.27 28.66 18.48
C GLY A 206 17.81 28.34 17.06
N GLY A 207 18.21 29.12 16.03
CA GLY A 207 17.56 29.10 14.71
C GLY A 207 17.50 27.73 14.03
N ARG A 208 18.55 26.91 14.16
CA ARG A 208 18.59 25.55 13.57
C ARG A 208 17.84 24.48 14.36
N PHE A 209 17.29 24.84 15.52
CA PHE A 209 16.59 23.93 16.45
C PHE A 209 15.15 24.38 16.74
N GLU A 210 14.62 25.39 16.04
CA GLU A 210 13.27 25.93 16.25
C GLU A 210 12.18 24.86 16.09
N ASP A 211 12.38 23.92 15.15
CA ASP A 211 11.44 22.83 14.88
C ASP A 211 11.43 21.74 15.99
N LEU A 212 12.39 21.79 16.92
CA LEU A 212 12.50 20.78 17.97
C LEU A 212 11.72 21.19 19.23
N PRO A 213 10.97 20.26 19.84
CA PRO A 213 10.24 20.53 21.07
C PRO A 213 11.19 20.94 22.21
N PRO A 214 10.73 21.68 23.23
CA PRO A 214 11.54 22.01 24.40
C PRO A 214 12.22 20.78 25.02
N ILE A 215 13.45 20.93 25.50
CA ILE A 215 14.17 19.88 26.23
C ILE A 215 13.38 19.57 27.51
N GLU A 216 13.33 18.29 27.87
CA GLU A 216 12.68 17.86 29.11
C GLU A 216 13.30 18.58 30.32
N GLY A 217 12.45 19.10 31.20
CA GLY A 217 12.89 19.88 32.37
C GLY A 217 13.32 21.33 32.08
N ALA A 218 13.30 21.80 30.82
CA ALA A 218 13.67 23.18 30.48
C ALA A 218 12.85 24.23 31.25
N ARG A 219 11.54 23.99 31.44
CA ARG A 219 10.67 24.90 32.21
C ARG A 219 11.06 24.94 33.69
N THR A 220 11.33 23.79 34.29
CA THR A 220 11.79 23.70 35.68
C THR A 220 13.11 24.43 35.86
N LEU A 221 14.07 24.21 34.96
CA LEU A 221 15.33 24.94 34.97
C LEU A 221 15.12 26.46 34.81
N GLY A 222 14.17 26.86 33.95
CA GLY A 222 13.75 28.26 33.81
C GLY A 222 13.27 28.85 35.14
N THR A 223 12.34 28.19 35.83
CA THR A 223 11.84 28.67 37.14
C THR A 223 12.92 28.72 38.21
N GLN A 224 13.88 27.78 38.21
CA GLN A 224 15.02 27.79 39.14
C GLN A 224 15.98 28.95 38.84
N THR A 225 16.19 29.23 37.56
CA THR A 225 17.05 30.32 37.09
C THR A 225 16.41 31.67 37.40
N GLU A 226 15.09 31.80 37.19
CA GLU A 226 14.30 32.96 37.64
C GLU A 226 14.45 33.16 39.14
N ALA A 227 14.15 32.16 39.97
CA ALA A 227 14.27 32.26 41.43
C ALA A 227 15.68 32.64 41.89
N GLY A 228 16.73 32.10 41.25
CA GLY A 228 18.11 32.48 41.53
C GLY A 228 18.41 33.94 41.20
N LEU A 229 17.91 34.44 40.07
CA LEU A 229 18.02 35.84 39.69
C LEU A 229 17.21 36.76 40.63
N GLU A 230 16.01 36.36 41.01
CA GLU A 230 15.16 37.11 41.95
C GLU A 230 15.82 37.23 43.33
N ALA A 231 16.45 36.16 43.81
CA ALA A 231 17.18 36.15 45.07
C ALA A 231 18.40 37.10 45.04
N LEU A 232 19.10 37.20 43.91
CA LEU A 232 20.25 38.10 43.73
C LEU A 232 19.84 39.57 43.58
N LEU A 233 18.74 39.85 42.88
CA LEU A 233 18.38 41.21 42.46
C LEU A 233 17.24 41.84 43.26
N GLY A 234 16.56 41.07 44.11
CA GLY A 234 15.49 41.57 44.99
C GLY A 234 14.26 42.08 44.24
N GLY A 235 13.90 41.45 43.11
CA GLY A 235 12.74 41.82 42.30
C GLY A 235 12.27 40.66 41.42
N LYS A 236 11.04 40.74 40.93
CA LYS A 236 10.43 39.69 40.11
C LYS A 236 11.04 39.64 38.70
N ILE A 237 11.58 38.50 38.30
CA ILE A 237 12.29 38.31 37.02
C ILE A 237 11.60 37.19 36.25
N ARG A 238 11.40 37.39 34.94
CA ARG A 238 10.79 36.38 34.07
C ARG A 238 11.64 36.13 32.85
N ILE A 239 11.82 34.86 32.51
CA ILE A 239 12.47 34.37 31.31
C ILE A 239 11.38 33.83 30.38
N GLY A 240 11.28 34.40 29.17
CA GLY A 240 10.23 34.02 28.22
C GLY A 240 10.66 34.22 26.76
N GLN A 241 9.69 34.17 25.84
CA GLN A 241 9.94 34.33 24.40
C GLN A 241 10.69 35.62 24.06
N GLY A 242 10.32 36.71 24.74
CA GLY A 242 10.98 37.99 24.58
C GLY A 242 12.30 38.14 25.32
N GLY A 243 12.94 37.05 25.78
CA GLY A 243 14.18 37.07 26.56
C GLY A 243 13.95 37.26 28.07
N VAL A 244 14.85 37.98 28.73
CA VAL A 244 14.78 38.22 30.18
C VAL A 244 14.13 39.56 30.48
N THR A 245 13.07 39.56 31.27
CA THR A 245 12.31 40.75 31.67
C THR A 245 12.35 40.95 33.18
N GLY A 246 12.14 42.20 33.64
CA GLY A 246 12.21 42.55 35.06
C GLY A 246 13.63 42.83 35.59
N LEU A 247 14.65 42.80 34.71
CA LEU A 247 16.01 43.18 35.09
C LEU A 247 16.10 44.66 35.47
N GLN A 248 16.73 44.95 36.61
CA GLN A 248 17.09 46.31 37.01
C GLN A 248 18.25 46.84 36.13
N SER A 249 18.66 48.10 36.32
CA SER A 249 19.87 48.59 35.64
C SER A 249 21.10 47.77 36.06
N PRO A 250 22.08 47.51 35.17
CA PRO A 250 23.29 46.77 35.52
C PRO A 250 24.07 47.41 36.67
N VAL A 251 24.01 48.75 36.75
CA VAL A 251 24.57 49.53 37.86
C VAL A 251 23.94 49.14 39.20
N LYS A 252 22.60 49.07 39.26
CA LYS A 252 21.87 48.69 40.48
C LYS A 252 22.08 47.21 40.82
N ALA A 253 22.10 46.35 39.80
CA ALA A 253 22.42 44.93 39.97
C ALA A 253 23.84 44.70 40.50
N ALA A 254 24.82 45.44 39.98
CA ALA A 254 26.21 45.38 40.44
C ALA A 254 26.34 45.87 41.88
N ALA A 255 25.64 46.96 42.25
CA ALA A 255 25.61 47.45 43.63
C ALA A 255 25.00 46.43 44.60
N ALA A 256 23.88 45.81 44.23
CA ALA A 256 23.25 44.74 45.02
C ALA A 256 24.19 43.54 45.20
N PHE A 257 24.87 43.14 44.12
CA PHE A 257 25.86 42.06 44.16
C PHE A 257 27.07 42.39 45.06
N SER A 258 27.64 43.60 44.94
CA SER A 258 28.75 44.06 45.80
C SER A 258 28.36 44.22 47.27
N ALA A 259 27.09 44.50 47.56
CA ALA A 259 26.57 44.54 48.93
C ALA A 259 26.35 43.14 49.54
N GLY A 260 26.67 42.06 48.81
CA GLY A 260 26.45 40.68 49.25
C GLY A 260 24.97 40.29 49.27
N GLN A 261 24.10 41.05 48.61
CA GLN A 261 22.68 40.77 48.59
C GLN A 261 22.42 39.49 47.78
N GLY A 262 21.77 38.50 48.40
CA GLY A 262 21.35 37.26 47.75
C GLY A 262 22.41 36.15 47.63
N VAL A 263 23.70 36.45 47.84
CA VAL A 263 24.76 35.42 47.81
C VAL A 263 25.04 34.91 49.22
N ARG A 264 24.34 33.85 49.64
CA ARG A 264 24.66 33.12 50.88
C ARG A 264 25.59 31.96 50.55
N GLY A 265 26.91 32.13 50.66
CA GLY A 265 27.87 31.04 50.42
C GLY A 265 29.33 31.46 50.28
N GLY A 266 30.21 30.47 50.06
CA GLY A 266 31.64 30.69 49.81
C GLY A 266 31.96 31.18 48.39
N VAL A 267 33.25 31.28 48.05
CA VAL A 267 33.77 31.84 46.78
C VAL A 267 33.12 31.24 45.52
N GLY A 268 32.70 29.97 45.56
CA GLY A 268 31.96 29.34 44.45
C GLY A 268 30.62 30.02 44.14
N ALA A 269 29.85 30.39 45.17
CA ALA A 269 28.55 31.05 45.00
C ALA A 269 28.66 32.44 44.37
N LEU A 270 29.74 33.17 44.65
CA LEU A 270 30.06 34.45 44.02
C LEU A 270 30.34 34.29 42.51
N LYS A 271 31.09 33.25 42.13
CA LYS A 271 31.38 32.94 40.72
C LYS A 271 30.09 32.57 39.96
N ASP A 272 29.25 31.76 40.57
CA ASP A 272 27.98 31.31 39.97
C ASP A 272 27.01 32.49 39.80
N ALA A 273 26.87 33.32 40.83
CA ALA A 273 26.04 34.52 40.78
C ALA A 273 26.54 35.53 39.73
N ARG A 274 27.87 35.74 39.60
CA ARG A 274 28.43 36.58 38.54
C ARG A 274 28.13 36.02 37.14
N THR A 275 28.26 34.70 36.98
CA THR A 275 27.97 34.02 35.70
C THR A 275 26.49 34.18 35.33
N LEU A 276 25.60 33.97 36.30
CA LEU A 276 24.16 34.12 36.15
C LEU A 276 23.76 35.56 35.78
N LEU A 277 24.33 36.57 36.44
CA LEU A 277 24.07 37.98 36.12
C LEU A 277 24.58 38.37 34.73
N THR A 278 25.81 37.96 34.38
CA THR A 278 26.39 38.26 33.06
C THR A 278 25.55 37.64 31.94
N SER A 279 25.09 36.41 32.17
CA SER A 279 24.20 35.67 31.28
C SER A 279 22.84 36.36 31.10
N ALA A 280 22.19 36.77 32.20
CA ALA A 280 20.88 37.44 32.15
C ALA A 280 20.91 38.76 31.36
N PHE A 281 21.91 39.61 31.60
CA PHE A 281 22.07 40.87 30.87
C PHE A 281 22.55 40.68 29.43
N GLY A 282 23.21 39.56 29.12
CA GLY A 282 23.71 39.24 27.79
C GLY A 282 22.63 38.79 26.80
N VAL A 283 21.53 38.19 27.28
CA VAL A 283 20.40 37.82 26.42
C VAL A 283 19.44 38.99 26.24
N GLY A 284 19.21 39.78 27.29
CA GLY A 284 18.29 40.92 27.27
C GLY A 284 16.89 40.55 26.79
N ALA A 285 16.11 41.57 26.43
CA ALA A 285 14.78 41.42 25.88
C ALA A 285 14.73 41.78 24.39
N GLU A 286 13.76 41.22 23.66
CA GLU A 286 13.45 41.65 22.29
C GLU A 286 13.19 43.16 22.22
N LYS A 287 13.52 43.76 21.08
CA LYS A 287 13.32 45.18 20.81
C LYS A 287 11.86 45.58 21.12
N GLY A 288 11.67 46.47 22.09
CA GLY A 288 10.36 46.97 22.50
C GLY A 288 9.69 46.23 23.67
N LYS A 289 10.21 45.08 24.11
CA LYS A 289 9.68 44.32 25.27
C LYS A 289 10.54 44.47 26.54
N GLY A 290 11.66 45.18 26.45
CA GLY A 290 12.56 45.45 27.57
C GLY A 290 13.89 46.01 27.09
N ARG A 291 14.92 45.91 27.93
CA ARG A 291 16.27 46.34 27.57
C ARG A 291 16.92 45.34 26.61
N PRO A 292 17.50 45.77 25.49
CA PRO A 292 18.25 44.88 24.61
C PRO A 292 19.45 44.27 25.35
N GLY A 293 19.89 43.11 24.89
CA GLY A 293 21.07 42.44 25.44
C GLY A 293 22.31 43.34 25.33
N MET A 294 23.10 43.40 26.40
CA MET A 294 24.37 44.12 26.41
C MET A 294 25.54 43.15 26.14
N SER A 295 26.60 43.66 25.51
CA SER A 295 27.81 42.88 25.35
C SER A 295 28.44 42.57 26.71
N ARG A 296 29.13 41.42 26.81
CA ARG A 296 29.81 41.00 28.03
C ARG A 296 30.79 42.07 28.54
N ASP A 297 31.54 42.68 27.63
CA ASP A 297 32.54 43.70 27.98
C ASP A 297 31.90 44.98 28.52
N GLU A 298 30.74 45.36 27.97
CA GLU A 298 29.98 46.51 28.46
C GLU A 298 29.40 46.25 29.85
N ILE A 299 28.85 45.06 30.09
CA ILE A 299 28.37 44.65 31.42
C ILE A 299 29.52 44.70 32.43
N LEU A 300 30.68 44.11 32.09
CA LEU A 300 31.86 44.12 32.96
C LEU A 300 32.40 45.53 33.20
N ARG A 301 32.35 46.41 32.20
CA ARG A 301 32.75 47.82 32.33
C ARG A 301 31.82 48.56 33.28
N GLN A 302 30.49 48.35 33.18
CA GLN A 302 29.53 48.96 34.07
C GLN A 302 29.68 48.46 35.51
N ILE A 303 29.90 47.15 35.72
CA ILE A 303 30.16 46.59 37.06
C ILE A 303 31.41 47.24 37.67
N LYS A 304 32.53 47.29 36.92
CA LYS A 304 33.78 47.91 37.38
C LYS A 304 33.63 49.38 37.75
N SER A 305 32.69 50.11 37.14
CA SER A 305 32.47 51.53 37.44
C SER A 305 31.83 51.79 38.80
N VAL A 306 31.20 50.78 39.41
CA VAL A 306 30.51 50.91 40.69
C VAL A 306 31.07 50.02 41.81
N THR A 307 31.94 49.06 41.50
CA THR A 307 32.65 48.32 42.54
C THR A 307 33.78 49.19 43.11
N PRO A 308 33.81 49.48 44.42
CA PRO A 308 34.90 50.24 45.05
C PRO A 308 36.23 49.52 44.84
N ALA A 309 37.30 50.28 44.53
CA ALA A 309 38.64 49.72 44.37
C ALA A 309 39.08 49.05 45.69
N GLY A 310 39.20 47.71 45.70
CA GLY A 310 39.68 46.93 46.85
C GLY A 310 38.78 45.78 47.33
N VAL A 311 37.63 45.51 46.70
CA VAL A 311 36.67 44.46 47.12
C VAL A 311 36.70 43.20 46.23
N ILE A 312 37.69 43.06 45.33
CA ILE A 312 37.82 41.92 44.41
C ILE A 312 39.11 41.16 44.69
#